data_AF-A0AAV9GGM2-F1
#
_entry.id   AF-A0AAV9GGM2-F1
#
_cell.length_a   1.000
_cell.length_b   1.000
_cell.length_c   1.000
_cell.angle_alpha   90.00
_cell.angle_beta   90.00
_cell.angle_gamma   90.00
#
_symmetry.space_group_name_H-M   'P 1'
#
loop_
_entity.id
_entity.type
_entity.pdbx_description
1 polymer ?
#
loop_
_entity_poly.entity_id
_entity_poly.type
_entity_poly.pdbx_seq_one_letter_code
_entity_poly.pdbx_strand_id
1 'polypeptide(L)'
;MATRRIISQEKSLLEKDDRIGSSPAAGEKSNITPAVPMAVIMKLLAFTFAMIVIPIGSYFATVNTLFKGNSTYAGALAAIMANVVLIGYIVVAMNEDQSEQETPKDTKKDR
;
A
#
# COMPACT_ATOMS: atom_id res chain seq x y z
N MET A 1 -54.69 -13.48 -47.36
CA MET A 1 -53.67 -14.27 -46.65
C MET A 1 -52.54 -13.33 -46.27
N ALA A 2 -52.37 -13.09 -44.96
CA ALA A 2 -51.42 -12.13 -44.41
C ALA A 2 -50.11 -12.84 -44.03
N THR A 3 -48.99 -12.41 -44.61
CA THR A 3 -47.64 -12.89 -44.28
C THR A 3 -47.02 -11.94 -43.26
N ARG A 4 -46.90 -12.35 -41.99
CA ARG A 4 -46.09 -11.63 -40.99
C ARG A 4 -44.62 -11.99 -41.21
N ARG A 5 -43.85 -11.07 -41.79
CA ARG A 5 -42.40 -11.17 -41.95
C ARG A 5 -41.73 -10.75 -40.64
N ILE A 6 -41.36 -11.74 -39.82
CA ILE A 6 -40.44 -11.55 -38.69
C ILE A 6 -39.03 -11.40 -39.27
N ILE A 7 -38.58 -10.18 -39.55
CA ILE A 7 -37.16 -9.88 -39.85
C ILE A 7 -36.85 -8.48 -39.31
N SER A 8 -36.52 -8.39 -38.02
CA SER A 8 -35.88 -7.17 -37.49
C SER A 8 -35.20 -7.33 -36.13
N GLN A 9 -35.39 -8.44 -35.40
CA GLN A 9 -34.78 -8.60 -34.08
C GLN A 9 -33.37 -9.22 -34.10
N GLU A 10 -32.94 -9.86 -35.19
CA GLU A 10 -31.62 -10.53 -35.23
C GLU A 10 -30.46 -9.58 -35.59
N LYS A 11 -30.71 -8.44 -36.25
CA LYS A 11 -29.65 -7.47 -36.58
C LYS A 11 -29.23 -6.57 -35.42
N SER A 12 -29.96 -6.56 -34.30
CA SER A 12 -29.65 -5.69 -33.15
C SER A 12 -28.67 -6.30 -32.14
N LEU A 13 -28.40 -7.62 -32.21
CA LEU A 13 -27.52 -8.29 -31.24
C LEU A 13 -26.08 -8.48 -31.73
N LEU A 14 -25.81 -8.34 -33.03
CA LEU A 14 -24.45 -8.39 -33.57
C LEU A 14 -23.72 -7.04 -33.60
N GLU A 15 -24.41 -5.92 -33.38
CA GLU A 15 -23.79 -4.58 -33.41
C GLU A 15 -23.41 -4.05 -32.01
N LYS A 16 -23.61 -4.85 -30.96
CA LYS A 16 -23.40 -4.41 -29.57
C LYS A 16 -22.10 -4.91 -28.93
N ASP A 17 -21.25 -5.61 -29.68
CA ASP A 17 -19.99 -6.18 -29.16
C ASP A 17 -18.71 -5.48 -29.65
N ASP A 18 -18.80 -4.48 -30.54
CA ASP A 18 -17.63 -3.68 -30.97
C ASP A 18 -17.31 -2.51 -30.01
N ARG A 19 -17.87 -2.51 -28.81
CA ARG A 19 -17.52 -1.56 -27.72
C ARG A 19 -17.01 -2.23 -26.46
N ILE A 20 -16.68 -3.52 -26.52
CA ILE A 20 -15.98 -4.26 -25.45
C ILE A 20 -14.60 -4.61 -25.98
N GLY A 21 -13.73 -3.62 -25.94
CA GLY A 21 -12.39 -3.76 -26.51
C GLY A 21 -11.84 -2.44 -27.00
N SER A 22 -12.00 -1.37 -26.22
CA SER A 22 -11.04 -0.27 -26.27
C SER A 22 -9.70 -0.80 -25.76
N SER A 23 -9.05 -1.63 -26.59
CA SER A 23 -7.60 -1.74 -26.60
C SER A 23 -7.12 -0.30 -26.76
N PRO A 24 -6.19 0.20 -25.91
CA PRO A 24 -5.69 1.55 -26.08
C PRO A 24 -5.18 1.68 -27.51
N ALA A 25 -5.48 2.80 -28.18
CA ALA A 25 -4.91 3.05 -29.49
C ALA A 25 -3.38 2.83 -29.40
N ALA A 26 -2.76 2.26 -30.43
CA ALA A 26 -1.35 1.83 -30.44
C ALA A 26 -0.28 2.94 -30.19
N GLY A 27 -0.69 4.10 -29.67
CA GLY A 27 0.16 5.20 -29.19
C GLY A 27 -0.21 5.72 -27.78
N GLU A 28 -1.12 5.08 -27.05
CA GLU A 28 -1.47 5.47 -25.68
C GLU A 28 -0.41 4.91 -24.73
N LYS A 29 0.61 5.74 -24.43
CA LYS A 29 1.69 5.39 -23.53
C LYS A 29 1.11 4.94 -22.18
N SER A 30 1.44 3.73 -21.76
CA SER A 30 1.11 3.20 -20.45
C SER A 30 1.48 4.23 -19.39
N ASN A 31 0.51 4.63 -18.58
CA ASN A 31 0.76 5.57 -17.49
C ASN A 31 1.70 4.89 -16.47
N ILE A 32 2.99 5.22 -16.54
CA ILE A 32 4.05 4.74 -15.65
C ILE A 32 4.23 5.65 -14.42
N THR A 33 3.32 6.60 -14.20
CA THR A 33 3.37 7.42 -12.99
C THR A 33 3.25 6.48 -11.79
N PRO A 34 4.15 6.56 -10.80
CA PRO A 34 4.12 5.67 -9.65
C PRO A 34 2.75 5.69 -8.99
N ALA A 35 2.04 4.56 -9.02
CA ALA A 35 0.71 4.43 -8.43
C ALA A 35 0.72 4.58 -6.90
N VAL A 36 1.91 4.50 -6.27
CA VAL A 36 2.12 4.64 -4.84
C VAL A 36 2.97 5.89 -4.54
N PRO A 37 2.55 6.77 -3.62
CA PRO A 37 3.31 7.96 -3.26
C PRO A 37 4.70 7.61 -2.70
N MET A 38 5.74 8.37 -3.10
CA MET A 38 7.12 8.17 -2.61
C MET A 38 7.24 8.23 -1.08
N ALA A 39 6.42 9.05 -0.43
CA ALA A 39 6.39 9.14 1.03
C ALA A 39 6.03 7.79 1.69
N VAL A 40 5.10 7.04 1.10
CA VAL A 40 4.70 5.71 1.58
C VAL A 40 5.84 4.72 1.42
N ILE A 41 6.53 4.75 0.28
CA ILE A 41 7.69 3.87 0.03
C ILE A 41 8.77 4.08 1.09
N MET A 42 9.09 5.34 1.40
CA MET A 42 10.09 5.66 2.42
C MET A 42 9.68 5.18 3.82
N LYS A 43 8.39 5.25 4.15
CA LYS A 43 7.84 4.74 5.42
C LYS A 43 7.93 3.22 5.51
N LEU A 44 7.53 2.51 4.46
CA LEU A 44 7.64 1.05 4.40
C LEU A 44 9.11 0.61 4.54
N LEU A 45 10.03 1.30 3.87
CA LEU A 45 11.46 1.03 3.98
C LEU A 45 11.97 1.30 5.41
N ALA A 46 11.61 2.43 6.02
CA ALA A 46 12.01 2.74 7.38
C ALA A 46 11.51 1.71 8.40
N PHE A 47 10.26 1.25 8.28
CA PHE A 47 9.69 0.26 9.20
C PHE A 47 10.30 -1.13 9.03
N THR A 48 10.54 -1.56 7.79
CA THR A 48 11.23 -2.83 7.53
C THR A 48 12.64 -2.82 8.09
N PHE A 49 13.37 -1.72 7.92
CA PHE A 49 14.68 -1.55 8.53
C PHE A 49 14.60 -1.53 10.06
N ALA A 50 13.65 -0.80 10.65
CA ALA A 50 13.46 -0.72 12.10
C ALA A 50 13.16 -2.10 12.72
N MET A 51 12.29 -2.90 12.10
CA MET A 51 11.97 -4.26 12.56
C MET A 51 13.17 -5.20 12.58
N ILE A 52 14.14 -5.00 11.70
CA ILE A 52 15.36 -5.81 11.65
C ILE A 52 16.39 -5.25 12.63
N VAL A 53 16.69 -3.96 12.53
CA VAL A 53 17.83 -3.35 13.22
C VAL A 53 17.59 -3.13 14.70
N ILE A 54 16.37 -2.78 15.13
CA ILE A 54 16.13 -2.46 16.54
C ILE A 54 16.18 -3.73 17.41
N PRO A 55 15.47 -4.83 17.11
CA PRO A 55 15.52 -6.04 17.94
C PRO A 55 16.88 -6.73 17.86
N ILE A 56 17.46 -6.87 16.66
CA ILE A 56 18.76 -7.52 16.46
C ILE A 56 19.88 -6.65 17.04
N GLY A 57 19.84 -5.34 16.78
CA GLY A 57 20.79 -4.37 17.34
C GLY A 57 20.73 -4.35 18.86
N SER A 58 19.54 -4.39 19.46
CA SER A 58 19.40 -4.47 20.91
C SER A 58 20.00 -5.76 21.48
N TYR A 59 19.87 -6.89 20.79
CA TYR A 59 20.52 -8.15 21.22
C TYR A 59 22.04 -8.00 21.27
N PHE A 60 22.66 -7.62 20.15
CA PHE A 60 24.12 -7.52 20.07
C PHE A 60 24.69 -6.38 20.91
N ALA A 61 23.95 -5.28 21.05
CA ALA A 61 24.35 -4.18 21.92
C ALA A 61 24.38 -4.61 23.39
N THR A 62 23.42 -5.44 23.84
CA THR A 62 23.26 -5.76 25.28
C THR A 62 23.90 -7.07 25.72
N VAL A 63 24.11 -8.04 24.82
CA VAL A 63 24.68 -9.35 25.15
C VAL A 63 26.04 -9.24 25.83
N ASN A 64 26.92 -8.37 25.35
CA ASN A 64 28.28 -8.25 25.88
C ASN A 64 28.45 -7.08 26.86
N THR A 65 27.58 -6.07 26.81
CA THR A 65 27.69 -4.86 27.64
C THR A 65 26.92 -4.98 28.96
N LEU A 66 25.71 -5.52 28.94
CA LEU A 66 24.83 -5.63 30.11
C LEU A 66 24.84 -7.04 30.71
N PHE A 67 24.83 -8.06 29.86
CA PHE A 67 24.60 -9.45 30.30
C PHE A 67 25.86 -10.33 30.34
N LYS A 68 27.06 -9.77 30.13
CA LYS A 68 28.37 -10.45 30.22
C LYS A 68 28.42 -11.78 29.44
N GLY A 69 27.74 -11.85 28.29
CA GLY A 69 27.70 -13.03 27.43
C GLY A 69 26.48 -13.94 27.64
N ASN A 70 25.54 -13.63 28.54
CA ASN A 70 24.32 -14.42 28.68
C ASN A 70 23.30 -14.09 27.59
N SER A 71 23.26 -14.94 26.57
CA SER A 71 22.38 -14.84 25.40
C SER A 71 20.90 -14.99 25.72
N THR A 72 20.52 -15.67 26.81
CA THR A 72 19.12 -15.83 27.20
C THR A 72 18.52 -14.50 27.65
N TYR A 73 19.23 -13.74 28.50
CA TYR A 73 18.73 -12.43 28.95
C TYR A 73 18.78 -11.37 27.84
N ALA A 74 19.82 -11.39 27.01
CA ALA A 74 19.90 -10.51 25.84
C ALA A 74 18.80 -10.81 24.82
N GLY A 75 18.49 -12.09 24.59
CA GLY A 75 17.39 -12.54 23.73
C GLY A 75 16.01 -12.14 24.28
N ALA A 76 15.80 -12.28 25.59
CA ALA A 76 14.58 -11.84 26.25
C ALA A 76 14.38 -10.31 26.10
N LEU A 77 15.45 -9.52 26.27
CA LEU A 77 15.40 -8.08 26.05
C LEU A 77 15.08 -7.75 24.58
N ALA A 78 15.68 -8.45 23.63
CA ALA A 78 15.40 -8.25 22.21
C ALA A 78 13.92 -8.55 21.86
N ALA A 79 13.33 -9.58 22.46
CA ALA A 79 11.91 -9.88 22.30
C ALA A 79 11.01 -8.77 22.87
N ILE A 80 11.38 -8.19 24.02
CA ILE A 80 10.70 -7.02 24.58
C ILE A 80 10.82 -5.82 23.62
N MET A 81 12.02 -5.56 23.09
CA MET A 81 12.23 -4.49 22.13
C MET A 81 11.43 -4.66 20.84
N ALA A 82 11.21 -5.89 20.37
CA ALA A 82 10.33 -6.14 19.21
C ALA A 82 8.89 -5.65 19.47
N ASN A 83 8.36 -5.84 20.68
CA ASN A 83 7.05 -5.32 21.06
C ASN A 83 7.04 -3.79 21.17
N VAL A 84 8.14 -3.17 21.61
CA VAL A 84 8.30 -1.71 21.60
C VAL A 84 8.26 -1.17 20.17
N VAL A 85 8.91 -1.84 19.22
CA VAL A 85 8.85 -1.47 17.78
C VAL A 85 7.42 -1.55 17.26
N LEU A 86 6.67 -2.59 17.62
CA LEU A 86 5.26 -2.72 17.24
C LEU A 86 4.42 -1.56 17.79
N ILE A 87 4.58 -1.20 19.06
CA ILE A 87 3.88 -0.06 19.66
C ILE A 87 4.28 1.25 18.97
N GLY A 88 5.58 1.43 18.68
CA GLY A 88 6.08 2.58 17.94
C GLY A 88 5.48 2.69 16.54
N TYR A 89 5.30 1.58 15.83
CA TYR A 89 4.59 1.55 14.55
C TYR A 89 3.15 2.04 14.69
N ILE A 90 2.42 1.58 15.71
CA ILE A 90 1.04 2.01 15.95
C ILE A 90 0.99 3.52 16.22
N VAL A 91 1.88 4.05 17.04
CA VAL A 91 1.93 5.49 17.35
C VAL A 91 2.22 6.32 16.10
N VAL A 92 3.18 5.92 15.27
CA VAL A 92 3.50 6.63 14.03
C VAL A 92 2.31 6.56 13.06
N ALA A 93 1.65 5.41 12.94
CA ALA A 93 0.46 5.27 12.12
C ALA A 93 -0.68 6.20 12.58
N MET A 94 -0.88 6.34 13.90
CA MET A 94 -1.87 7.28 14.46
C MET A 94 -1.52 8.75 14.18
N ASN A 95 -0.24 9.14 14.34
CA ASN A 95 0.18 10.51 14.04
C ASN A 95 0.05 10.84 12.55
N GLU A 96 0.31 9.85 11.69
CA GLU A 96 0.16 10.00 10.25
C GLU A 96 -1.31 10.15 9.84
N ASP A 97 -2.21 9.37 10.43
CA ASP A 97 -3.67 9.47 10.22
C ASP A 97 -4.23 10.83 10.66
N GLN A 98 -3.68 11.45 11.71
CA GLN A 98 -4.05 12.81 12.12
C GLN A 98 -3.54 13.88 11.14
N SER A 99 -2.29 13.76 10.67
CA SER A 99 -1.71 14.74 9.75
C SER A 99 -2.42 14.82 8.39
N GLU A 100 -3.01 13.72 7.92
CA GLU A 100 -3.80 13.69 6.68
C GLU A 100 -5.20 14.29 6.85
N GLN A 101 -5.74 14.28 8.08
CA GLN A 101 -7.02 14.92 8.42
C GLN A 101 -6.90 16.44 8.59
N GLU A 102 -5.72 16.94 8.97
CA GLU A 102 -5.47 18.38 9.18
C GLU A 102 -5.13 19.16 7.91
N THR A 103 -4.89 18.50 6.77
CA THR A 103 -4.86 19.18 5.48
C THR A 103 -6.30 19.39 4.97
N PRO A 104 -6.89 20.61 5.06
CA PRO A 104 -8.13 20.89 4.36
C PRO A 104 -7.88 20.63 2.89
N LYS A 105 -8.73 19.79 2.28
CA LYS A 105 -8.80 19.60 0.84
C LYS A 105 -9.21 20.94 0.22
N ASP A 106 -8.22 21.79 -0.05
CA ASP A 106 -8.44 23.05 -0.72
C ASP A 106 -8.94 22.77 -2.14
N THR A 107 -10.17 23.23 -2.33
CA THR A 107 -10.80 23.62 -3.61
C THR A 107 -11.23 22.49 -4.54
N LYS A 108 -12.31 21.83 -4.15
CA LYS A 108 -13.43 21.58 -5.08
C LYS A 108 -14.11 22.93 -5.37
N LYS A 109 -13.60 23.72 -6.32
CA LYS A 109 -14.37 24.79 -7.00
C LYS A 109 -13.68 25.24 -8.28
N ASP A 110 -14.40 25.04 -9.37
CA ASP A 110 -14.40 25.71 -10.69
C ASP A 110 -14.94 24.63 -11.64
N ARG A 111 -16.24 24.47 -11.94
CA ARG A 111 -17.29 25.40 -12.38
C ARG A 111 -16.87 26.39 -13.45
#